data_AF-A0A8T4RU85-F1
#
_entry.id   AF-A0A8T4RU85-F1
#
_cell.length_a   1.000
_cell.length_b   1.000
_cell.length_c   1.000
_cell.angle_alpha   90.00
_cell.angle_beta   90.00
_cell.angle_gamma   90.00
#
_symmetry.space_group_name_H-M   'P 1'
#
loop_
_entity.id
_entity.type
_entity.pdbx_description
1 polymer ?
#
loop_
_entity_poly.entity_id
_entity_poly.type
_entity_poly.pdbx_seq_one_letter_code
_entity_poly.pdbx_strand_id
1 'polypeptide(L)'
;MKAVIAAFLAFMVLFLYGCGSNDEVPIITGGAVVDVQEPAQQEELPPAPVPEPREEIKTVKLCHDTDNGIIRWEEGKVFGFYDNASRFEFSDYCEDNVYLTEYYCENEEPVTRRFQCSNGCRQNHCT
;
A
#
# COMPACT_ATOMS: atom_id res chain seq x y z
N MET A 1 0.58 -21.64 -34.46
CA MET A 1 -0.59 -20.75 -34.29
C MET A 1 -1.86 -21.47 -33.82
N LYS A 2 -2.32 -22.56 -34.48
CA LYS A 2 -3.57 -23.24 -34.07
C LYS A 2 -3.56 -23.81 -32.63
N ALA A 3 -2.44 -24.36 -32.17
CA ALA A 3 -2.31 -24.89 -30.81
C ALA A 3 -2.31 -23.80 -29.71
N VAL A 4 -1.78 -22.61 -30.03
CA VAL A 4 -1.73 -21.48 -29.08
C VAL A 4 -3.11 -20.87 -28.89
N ILE A 5 -3.90 -20.77 -29.97
CA ILE A 5 -5.28 -20.29 -29.93
C ILE A 5 -6.17 -21.25 -29.13
N ALA A 6 -5.97 -22.57 -29.28
CA ALA A 6 -6.72 -23.57 -28.51
C ALA A 6 -6.43 -23.48 -27.00
N ALA A 7 -5.16 -23.27 -26.62
CA ALA A 7 -4.78 -23.09 -25.22
C ALA A 7 -5.39 -21.82 -24.60
N PHE A 8 -5.43 -20.73 -25.37
CA PHE A 8 -6.00 -19.46 -24.91
C PHE A 8 -7.52 -19.54 -24.70
N LEU A 9 -8.23 -20.24 -25.59
CA LEU A 9 -9.68 -20.46 -25.46
C LEU A 9 -10.01 -21.36 -24.27
N ALA A 10 -9.22 -22.39 -24.00
CA ALA A 10 -9.41 -23.26 -22.82
C ALA A 10 -9.24 -22.47 -21.51
N PHE A 11 -8.26 -21.57 -21.45
CA PHE A 11 -8.01 -20.73 -20.28
C PHE A 11 -9.14 -19.71 -20.05
N MET A 12 -9.71 -19.14 -21.11
CA MET A 12 -10.82 -18.19 -21.02
C MET A 12 -12.11 -18.85 -20.49
N VAL A 13 -12.37 -20.11 -20.87
CA VAL A 13 -13.52 -20.87 -20.34
C VAL A 13 -13.37 -21.13 -18.84
N LEU A 14 -12.16 -21.42 -18.35
CA LEU A 14 -11.92 -21.61 -16.92
C LEU A 14 -12.21 -20.35 -16.09
N PHE A 15 -11.96 -19.15 -16.62
CA PHE A 15 -12.27 -17.89 -15.94
C PHE A 15 -13.76 -17.55 -15.93
N LEU A 16 -14.55 -17.99 -16.92
CA LEU A 16 -15.98 -17.70 -16.98
C LEU A 16 -16.83 -18.64 -16.10
N TYR A 17 -16.27 -19.77 -15.67
CA TYR A 17 -16.97 -20.77 -14.85
C TYR A 17 -16.41 -20.91 -13.41
N GLY A 18 -15.53 -19.99 -12.98
CA GLY A 18 -14.87 -20.04 -11.67
C GLY A 18 -15.72 -19.52 -10.50
N CYS A 19 -16.16 -20.46 -9.65
CA CYS A 19 -16.57 -20.34 -8.24
C CYS A 19 -17.72 -19.38 -7.86
N GLY A 20 -18.94 -19.94 -7.84
CA GLY A 20 -20.03 -19.46 -7.01
C GLY A 20 -20.23 -20.36 -5.79
N SER A 21 -20.21 -19.78 -4.59
CA SER A 21 -20.76 -20.39 -3.37
C SER A 21 -21.53 -19.32 -2.60
N ASN A 22 -22.86 -19.41 -2.65
CA ASN A 22 -23.78 -18.60 -1.87
C ASN A 22 -23.90 -19.23 -0.48
N ASP A 23 -23.36 -18.56 0.53
CA ASP A 23 -23.61 -18.92 1.93
C ASP A 23 -24.90 -18.22 2.39
N GLU A 24 -25.96 -19.02 2.58
CA GLU A 24 -27.21 -18.56 3.18
C GLU A 24 -26.99 -18.39 4.70
N VAL A 25 -27.25 -17.18 5.22
CA VAL A 25 -27.23 -16.88 6.65
C VAL A 25 -28.59 -17.29 7.26
N PRO A 26 -28.64 -18.13 8.30
CA PRO A 26 -29.89 -18.43 8.99
C PRO A 26 -30.34 -17.28 9.89
N ILE A 27 -31.61 -16.89 9.75
CA ILE A 27 -32.29 -15.90 10.60
C ILE A 27 -32.74 -16.58 11.89
N ILE A 28 -32.27 -16.09 13.05
CA ILE A 28 -32.73 -16.52 14.37
C ILE A 28 -33.92 -15.65 14.80
N THR A 29 -35.12 -16.23 14.88
CA THR A 29 -36.31 -15.60 15.44
C THR A 29 -36.34 -15.77 16.97
N GLY A 30 -36.03 -14.72 17.71
CA GLY A 30 -36.16 -14.66 19.17
C GLY A 30 -37.61 -14.36 19.59
N GLY A 31 -38.14 -15.18 20.49
CA GLY A 31 -39.51 -15.11 20.99
C GLY A 31 -39.82 -13.91 21.89
N ALA A 32 -41.12 -13.61 21.96
CA ALA A 32 -41.72 -12.51 22.71
C ALA A 32 -41.38 -12.56 24.21
N VAL A 33 -40.98 -11.43 24.77
CA VAL A 33 -40.82 -11.22 26.21
C VAL A 33 -41.95 -10.33 26.69
N VAL A 34 -42.61 -10.79 27.76
CA VAL A 34 -43.74 -10.19 28.46
C VAL A 34 -43.31 -8.87 29.09
N ASP A 35 -44.10 -7.82 28.84
CA ASP A 35 -43.95 -6.49 29.43
C ASP A 35 -44.30 -6.55 30.92
N VAL A 36 -43.28 -6.61 31.77
CA VAL A 36 -43.40 -6.34 33.21
C VAL A 36 -42.79 -4.97 33.44
N GLN A 37 -43.66 -3.98 33.58
CA GLN A 37 -43.26 -2.60 33.81
C GLN A 37 -42.78 -2.43 35.24
N GLU A 38 -41.46 -2.49 35.42
CA GLU A 38 -40.76 -2.21 36.67
C GLU A 38 -40.60 -0.68 36.84
N PRO A 39 -40.79 -0.13 38.05
CA PRO A 39 -40.68 1.31 38.28
C PRO A 39 -39.26 1.82 37.99
N ALA A 40 -39.19 2.94 37.26
CA ALA A 40 -37.97 3.60 36.83
C ALA A 40 -37.06 3.96 38.02
N GLN A 41 -36.10 3.08 38.30
CA GLN A 41 -34.91 3.45 39.05
C GLN A 41 -34.00 4.19 38.07
N GLN A 42 -33.55 5.39 38.45
CA GLN A 42 -32.55 6.12 37.70
C GLN A 42 -31.23 5.34 37.79
N GLU A 43 -30.99 4.48 36.80
CA GLU A 43 -29.74 3.80 36.60
C GLU A 43 -28.72 4.85 36.16
N GLU A 44 -27.81 5.21 37.05
CA GLU A 44 -26.75 6.15 36.76
C GLU A 44 -25.86 5.52 35.68
N LEU A 45 -25.87 6.10 34.47
CA LEU A 45 -25.14 5.54 33.34
C LEU A 45 -23.67 5.38 33.73
N PRO A 46 -23.08 4.18 33.57
CA PRO A 46 -21.69 3.97 33.94
C PRO A 46 -20.80 4.99 33.21
N PRO A 47 -19.73 5.46 33.85
CA PRO A 47 -18.82 6.41 33.24
C PRO A 47 -18.30 5.83 31.92
N ALA A 48 -18.26 6.68 30.88
CA ALA A 48 -17.75 6.29 29.59
C ALA A 48 -16.35 5.68 29.73
N PRO A 49 -16.03 4.58 29.02
CA PRO A 49 -14.71 3.98 29.08
C PRO A 49 -13.67 5.01 28.65
N VAL A 50 -12.66 5.19 29.49
CA VAL A 50 -11.50 6.04 29.16
C VAL A 50 -10.79 5.41 27.96
N PRO A 51 -10.53 6.16 26.87
CA PRO A 51 -9.81 5.59 25.74
C PRO A 51 -8.38 5.24 26.16
N GLU A 52 -8.06 3.95 26.11
CA GLU A 52 -6.69 3.45 26.26
C GLU A 52 -5.77 4.08 25.20
N PRO A 53 -4.52 4.45 25.56
CA PRO A 53 -3.56 4.95 24.59
C PRO A 53 -3.27 3.86 23.55
N ARG A 54 -3.40 4.22 22.27
CA ARG A 54 -3.04 3.29 21.18
C ARG A 54 -1.52 3.23 21.09
N GLU A 55 -0.95 2.04 21.25
CA GLU A 55 0.46 1.83 21.03
C GLU A 55 0.78 1.99 19.53
N GLU A 56 1.83 2.76 19.23
CA GLU A 56 2.33 2.94 17.87
C GLU A 56 3.04 1.65 17.44
N ILE A 57 2.50 0.98 16.42
CA ILE A 57 3.12 -0.22 15.86
C ILE A 57 4.39 0.21 15.11
N LYS A 58 5.55 -0.05 15.73
CA LYS A 58 6.84 0.09 15.06
C LYS A 58 7.16 -1.17 14.26
N THR A 59 7.53 -0.97 13.01
CA THR A 59 7.87 -2.01 12.04
C THR A 59 9.30 -1.81 11.51
N VAL A 60 9.76 -2.78 10.71
CA VAL A 60 11.08 -2.71 10.08
C VAL A 60 11.04 -1.73 8.93
N LYS A 61 11.99 -0.78 8.95
CA LYS A 61 12.24 0.16 7.87
C LYS A 61 13.00 -0.53 6.74
N LEU A 62 12.60 -0.26 5.51
CA LEU A 62 13.18 -0.88 4.33
C LEU A 62 13.33 0.16 3.24
N CYS A 63 14.48 0.16 2.57
CA CYS A 63 14.73 0.97 1.39
C CYS A 63 15.48 0.11 0.37
N HIS A 64 14.94 0.03 -0.83
CA HIS A 64 15.57 -0.64 -1.96
C HIS A 64 15.79 0.37 -3.08
N ASP A 65 17.00 0.38 -3.59
CA ASP A 65 17.49 1.25 -4.65
C ASP A 65 17.82 0.38 -5.86
N THR A 66 17.26 0.72 -7.03
CA THR A 66 17.43 -0.12 -8.23
C THR A 66 18.78 0.01 -8.91
N ASP A 67 19.50 1.11 -8.68
CA ASP A 67 20.84 1.32 -9.26
C ASP A 67 21.98 1.16 -8.22
N ASN A 68 21.62 0.93 -6.95
CA ASN A 68 22.53 0.71 -5.83
C ASN A 68 23.39 1.94 -5.48
N GLY A 69 22.88 3.16 -5.64
CA GLY A 69 23.43 4.31 -4.96
C GLY A 69 23.17 5.61 -5.71
N ILE A 70 24.23 6.32 -6.04
CA ILE A 70 24.14 7.65 -6.67
C ILE A 70 24.68 7.51 -8.10
N ILE A 71 23.88 6.89 -8.98
CA ILE A 71 24.19 6.60 -10.38
C ILE A 71 23.39 7.48 -11.35
N ARG A 72 23.92 8.67 -11.59
CA ARG A 72 23.28 9.73 -12.41
C ARG A 72 23.12 9.45 -13.90
N TRP A 73 23.68 8.35 -14.41
CA TRP A 73 23.70 8.00 -15.84
C TRP A 73 22.80 6.82 -16.17
N GLU A 74 22.07 6.30 -15.19
CA GLU A 74 21.05 5.27 -15.32
C GLU A 74 19.72 5.82 -14.78
N GLU A 75 18.59 5.27 -15.22
CA GLU A 75 17.29 5.62 -14.63
C GLU A 75 17.10 4.80 -13.35
N GLY A 76 17.13 5.47 -12.20
CA GLY A 76 16.98 4.87 -10.89
C GLY A 76 15.61 5.11 -10.26
N LYS A 77 15.30 4.26 -9.27
CA LYS A 77 14.16 4.41 -8.38
C LYS A 77 14.44 3.80 -7.02
N VAL A 78 13.80 4.39 -6.01
CA VAL A 78 13.87 3.97 -4.62
C VAL A 78 12.47 3.62 -4.12
N PHE A 79 12.30 2.46 -3.49
CA PHE A 79 11.02 2.05 -2.91
C PHE A 79 11.20 1.24 -1.62
N GLY A 80 10.19 1.27 -0.75
CA GLY A 80 10.30 0.62 0.55
C GLY A 80 9.19 0.98 1.53
N PHE A 81 9.50 0.87 2.82
CA PHE A 81 8.57 1.11 3.93
C PHE A 81 9.24 1.93 5.04
N TYR A 82 8.50 2.88 5.60
CA TYR A 82 8.88 3.56 6.84
C TYR A 82 8.57 2.67 8.06
N ASP A 83 9.03 3.08 9.24
CA ASP A 83 8.82 2.35 10.50
C ASP A 83 7.36 2.27 10.95
N ASN A 84 6.48 3.13 10.45
CA ASN A 84 5.02 3.06 10.64
C ASN A 84 4.28 2.20 9.58
N ALA A 85 5.01 1.37 8.84
CA ALA A 85 4.51 0.53 7.74
C ALA A 85 3.93 1.29 6.53
N SER A 86 4.12 2.61 6.44
CA SER A 86 3.73 3.34 5.23
C SER A 86 4.72 3.08 4.10
N ARG A 87 4.19 2.78 2.90
CA ARG A 87 4.97 2.51 1.69
C ARG A 87 5.43 3.81 1.04
N PHE A 88 6.64 3.84 0.50
CA PHE A 88 7.13 4.90 -0.37
C PHE A 88 7.68 4.35 -1.69
N GLU A 89 7.68 5.20 -2.71
CA GLU A 89 8.29 4.96 -4.02
C GLU A 89 8.62 6.31 -4.66
N PHE A 90 9.88 6.50 -5.05
CA PHE A 90 10.42 7.69 -5.69
C PHE A 90 11.26 7.26 -6.89
N SER A 91 11.27 8.07 -7.94
CA SER A 91 12.07 7.82 -9.14
C SER A 91 12.93 9.03 -9.42
N ASP A 92 14.12 8.79 -9.95
CA ASP A 92 14.96 9.88 -10.45
C ASP A 92 14.20 10.67 -11.49
N TYR A 93 14.47 11.96 -11.57
CA TYR A 93 13.81 12.79 -12.55
C TYR A 93 14.63 14.01 -12.94
N CYS A 94 14.49 14.38 -14.21
CA CYS A 94 15.00 15.65 -14.70
C CYS A 94 14.08 16.78 -14.22
N GLU A 95 14.56 17.65 -13.34
CA GLU A 95 13.83 18.87 -12.95
C GLU A 95 13.69 19.84 -14.12
N ASP A 96 14.74 19.91 -14.93
CA ASP A 96 14.79 20.62 -16.20
C ASP A 96 15.81 19.94 -17.15
N ASN A 97 16.15 20.59 -18.26
CA ASN A 97 17.10 20.03 -19.23
C ASN A 97 18.56 19.99 -18.73
N VAL A 98 18.85 20.48 -17.53
CA VAL A 98 20.21 20.67 -16.97
C VAL A 98 20.35 20.01 -15.59
N TYR A 99 19.29 19.93 -14.79
CA TYR A 99 19.34 19.39 -13.44
C TYR A 99 18.61 18.05 -13.30
N LEU A 100 19.30 17.07 -12.74
CA LEU A 100 18.78 15.77 -12.31
C LEU A 100 18.58 15.78 -10.80
N THR A 101 17.45 15.25 -10.35
CA THR A 101 17.21 14.92 -8.95
C THR A 101 17.28 13.40 -8.81
N GLU A 102 18.33 12.96 -8.14
CA GLU A 102 18.59 11.56 -7.80
C GLU A 102 17.88 11.20 -6.49
N TYR A 103 17.28 10.02 -6.43
CA TYR A 103 16.87 9.36 -5.20
C TYR A 103 17.75 8.15 -4.94
N TYR A 104 18.22 8.00 -3.71
CA TYR A 104 19.07 6.88 -3.31
C TYR A 104 18.77 6.46 -1.87
N CYS A 105 19.12 5.23 -1.51
CA CYS A 105 18.96 4.75 -0.13
C CYS A 105 20.18 5.09 0.75
N GLU A 106 19.96 5.78 1.87
CA GLU A 106 20.98 6.02 2.91
C GLU A 106 20.39 5.71 4.28
N ASN A 107 21.02 4.81 5.05
CA ASN A 107 20.51 4.37 6.37
C ASN A 107 19.03 3.92 6.35
N GLU A 108 18.67 3.15 5.32
CA GLU A 108 17.30 2.67 5.05
C GLU A 108 16.28 3.80 4.79
N GLU A 109 16.72 5.04 4.54
CA GLU A 109 15.85 6.17 4.14
C GLU A 109 15.99 6.49 2.66
N PRO A 110 14.89 6.88 1.99
CA PRO A 110 14.97 7.56 0.72
C PRO A 110 15.56 8.96 0.95
N VAL A 111 16.73 9.21 0.38
CA VAL A 111 17.39 10.52 0.37
C VAL A 111 17.46 11.00 -1.08
N THR A 112 17.58 12.32 -1.26
CA THR A 112 17.72 12.90 -2.59
C THR A 112 18.94 13.81 -2.71
N ARG A 113 19.49 13.87 -3.92
CA ARG A 113 20.57 14.80 -4.27
C ARG A 113 20.40 15.35 -5.67
N ARG A 114 20.60 16.67 -5.78
CA ARG A 114 20.54 17.39 -7.04
C ARG A 114 21.89 17.41 -7.74
N PHE A 115 21.90 17.16 -9.05
CA PHE A 115 23.08 17.19 -9.90
C PHE A 115 22.86 18.08 -11.12
N GLN A 116 23.93 18.77 -11.52
CA GLN A 116 23.98 19.47 -12.80
C GLN A 116 24.60 18.55 -13.85
N CYS A 117 23.85 18.23 -14.90
CA CYS A 117 24.28 17.39 -16.01
C CYS A 117 25.04 18.24 -17.05
N SER A 118 26.25 17.80 -17.43
CA SER A 118 27.10 18.57 -18.36
C SER A 118 26.56 18.59 -19.79
N ASN A 119 25.97 17.49 -20.29
CA ASN A 119 25.34 17.46 -21.62
C ASN A 119 23.80 17.47 -21.56
N GLY A 120 23.27 17.79 -20.39
CA GLY A 120 21.83 17.89 -20.12
C GLY A 120 21.23 16.63 -19.52
N CYS A 121 19.98 16.77 -19.07
CA CYS A 121 19.19 15.70 -18.46
C CYS A 121 18.09 15.26 -19.42
N ARG A 122 18.01 13.96 -19.69
CA ARG A 122 16.99 13.37 -20.56
C ARG A 122 16.63 11.99 -20.03
N GLN A 123 15.36 11.61 -20.13
CA GLN A 123 14.89 10.29 -19.68
C GLN A 123 15.32 9.96 -18.24
N ASN A 124 15.19 10.95 -17.34
CA ASN A 124 15.50 10.80 -15.92
C ASN A 124 16.96 10.45 -15.58
N HIS A 125 17.91 10.75 -16.49
CA HIS A 125 19.34 10.62 -16.22
C HIS A 125 20.15 11.71 -16.93
N CYS A 126 21.39 11.92 -16.48
CA CYS A 126 22.35 12.78 -17.14
C CYS A 126 22.93 12.12 -18.40
N THR A 127 23.10 12.94 -19.44
CA THR A 127 23.72 12.57 -20.73
C THR A 127 25.07 13.25 -20.94
#